data_AF-A0A7W0TUJ3-F1
#
_entry.id   AF-A0A7W0TUJ3-F1
#
_cell.length_a   1.000
_cell.length_b   1.000
_cell.length_c   1.000
_cell.angle_alpha   90.00
_cell.angle_beta   90.00
_cell.angle_gamma   90.00
#
_symmetry.space_group_name_H-M   'P 1'
#
loop_
_entity.id
_entity.type
_entity.pdbx_description
1 polymer ?
#
loop_
_entity_poly.entity_id
_entity_poly.type
_entity_poly.pdbx_seq_one_letter_code
_entity_poly.pdbx_strand_id
1 'polypeptide(L)' 'MEDLTPTQIVAELDRYVIGQADAKKAVAVALRNRYRRQQLPEEMRAEVMPKNILMMGPTGVG' A
#
# COMPACT_ATOMS: atom_id res chain seq x y z
N MET A 1 -3.19 -1.07 -13.74
CA MET A 1 -3.42 -1.19 -12.29
C MET A 1 -4.60 -0.30 -12.02
N GLU A 2 -5.74 -0.84 -11.62
CA GLU A 2 -6.93 -0.01 -11.36
C GLU A 2 -6.54 1.14 -10.40
N ASP A 3 -7.08 2.34 -10.64
CA ASP A 3 -6.80 3.58 -9.90
C ASP A 3 -7.36 3.57 -8.48
N LEU A 4 -7.30 2.41 -7.81
CA LEU A 4 -7.82 2.19 -6.47
C LEU A 4 -7.23 3.21 -5.50
N THR A 5 -8.13 3.85 -4.76
CA THR A 5 -7.79 4.68 -3.62
C THR A 5 -7.34 3.79 -2.45
N PRO A 6 -6.56 4.30 -1.49
CA PRO A 6 -6.18 3.51 -0.32
C PRO A 6 -7.38 2.88 0.40
N THR A 7 -8.51 3.58 0.48
CA THR A 7 -9.74 3.06 1.09
C THR A 7 -10.31 1.86 0.32
N GLN A 8 -10.30 1.90 -1.02
CA GLN A 8 -10.76 0.77 -1.83
C GLN A 8 -9.82 -0.44 -1.71
N ILE A 9 -8.51 -0.20 -1.62
CA ILE A 9 -7.54 -1.29 -1.40
C ILE A 9 -7.78 -1.95 -0.03
N VAL A 10 -7.98 -1.16 1.02
CA VAL A 10 -8.31 -1.70 2.35
C VAL A 10 -9.62 -2.49 2.31
N ALA A 11 -10.66 -1.96 1.67
CA ALA A 11 -11.95 -2.66 1.54
C ALA A 11 -11.81 -3.99 0.78
N GLU A 12 -10.95 -4.05 -0.23
CA GLU A 12 -10.66 -5.32 -0.91
C GLU A 12 -9.89 -6.29 -0.02
N LEU A 13 -8.89 -5.81 0.75
CA LEU A 13 -8.16 -6.62 1.72
C LEU A 13 -9.06 -7.14 2.85
N ASP A 14 -10.07 -6.38 3.26
CA ASP A 14 -11.05 -6.79 4.28
C ASP A 14 -11.86 -8.02 3.87
N ARG A 15 -11.96 -8.33 2.57
CA ARG A 15 -12.64 -9.54 2.08
C ARG A 15 -11.84 -10.83 2.33
N TYR A 16 -10.54 -10.72 2.57
CA TYR A 16 -9.63 -11.87 2.65
C TYR A 16 -8.88 -11.97 3.98
N VAL A 17 -8.59 -10.83 4.59
CA VAL A 17 -7.84 -10.74 5.85
C VAL A 17 -8.78 -10.13 6.89
N ILE A 18 -8.92 -10.76 8.05
CA ILE A 18 -9.74 -10.22 9.15
C ILE A 18 -8.85 -9.42 10.12
N GLY A 19 -9.26 -8.22 10.50
CA GLY A 19 -8.48 -7.35 11.39
C GLY A 19 -7.28 -6.69 10.70
N GLN A 20 -6.16 -6.52 11.40
CA GLN A 20 -4.90 -5.96 10.88
C GLN A 20 -5.02 -4.61 10.16
N ALA A 21 -5.85 -3.69 10.69
CA ALA A 21 -6.16 -2.40 10.03
C ALA A 21 -4.91 -1.58 9.69
N ASP A 22 -3.92 -1.53 10.59
CA ASP A 22 -2.68 -0.79 10.38
C ASP A 22 -1.82 -1.38 9.27
N ALA A 23 -1.72 -2.71 9.20
CA ALA A 23 -0.97 -3.40 8.15
C ALA A 23 -1.64 -3.18 6.77
N LYS A 24 -2.96 -3.33 6.69
CA LYS A 24 -3.72 -3.06 5.45
C LYS A 24 -3.55 -1.63 4.98
N LYS A 25 -3.63 -0.66 5.90
CA LYS A 25 -3.41 0.76 5.59
C LYS A 25 -1.99 1.01 5.09
N ALA A 26 -0.98 0.43 5.73
CA ALA A 26 0.42 0.58 5.30
C ALA A 26 0.63 0.08 3.87
N VAL A 27 0.11 -1.12 3.56
CA VAL A 27 0.19 -1.72 2.22
C VAL A 27 -0.57 -0.90 1.18
N ALA A 28 -1.79 -0.47 1.51
CA ALA A 28 -2.61 0.36 0.63
C ALA A 28 -1.93 1.69 0.27
N VAL A 29 -1.29 2.35 1.25
CA VAL A 29 -0.53 3.59 1.03
C VAL A 29 0.71 3.34 0.18
N ALA A 30 1.46 2.26 0.43
CA ALA A 30 2.64 1.92 -0.38
C ALA A 30 2.27 1.67 -1.85
N LEU A 31 1.19 0.92 -2.10
CA LEU A 31 0.65 0.69 -3.44
C LEU A 31 0.21 2.00 -4.10
N ARG A 32 -0.53 2.86 -3.38
CA ARG A 32 -0.97 4.16 -3.90
C ARG A 32 0.21 5.08 -4.20
N ASN A 33 1.27 5.03 -3.40
CA ASN A 33 2.48 5.81 -3.65
C ASN A 33 3.22 5.35 -4.92
N ARG A 34 3.18 4.05 -5.25
CA ARG A 34 3.71 3.56 -6.53
C ARG A 34 2.95 4.14 -7.72
N TYR A 35 1.61 4.18 -7.64
CA TYR A 35 0.78 4.84 -8.64
C TYR A 35 1.08 6.34 -8.73
N ARG A 36 1.09 7.06 -7.60
CA ARG A 36 1.41 8.50 -7.57
C ARG A 36 2.77 8.79 -8.20
N ARG A 37 3.78 7.95 -7.95
CA ARG A 37 5.11 8.08 -8.56
C ARG A 37 5.06 7.97 -10.09
N GLN A 38 4.20 7.11 -10.65
CA GLN A 38 4.05 7.00 -12.11
C GLN A 38 3.49 8.28 -12.73
N GLN A 39 2.67 9.03 -11.98
CA GLN A 39 2.09 10.30 -12.42
C GLN A 39 3.06 11.50 -12.30
N LEU A 40 4.24 11.32 -11.70
CA LEU A 40 5.24 12.38 -11.59
C LEU A 40 6.00 12.56 -12.91
N PRO A 41 6.52 13.79 -13.17
CA PRO A 41 7.52 14.05 -14.21
C PRO A 41 8.74 13.13 -14.05
N GLU A 42 9.38 12.81 -15.17
CA GLU A 42 10.46 11.82 -15.21
C GLU A 42 11.64 12.14 -14.27
N GLU A 43 12.01 13.41 -14.19
CA GLU A 43 13.09 13.91 -13.32
C GLU A 43 12.79 13.62 -11.83
N MET A 44 11.57 13.94 -11.36
CA MET A 44 11.17 13.66 -9.98
C MET A 44 10.92 12.18 -9.71
N ARG A 45 10.54 11.41 -10.74
CA ARG A 45 10.23 9.99 -10.59
C ARG A 45 11.43 9.18 -10.08
N ALA A 46 12.64 9.54 -10.53
CA ALA A 46 13.88 8.91 -10.13
C ALA A 46 14.24 9.17 -8.65
N GLU A 47 13.85 10.32 -8.11
CA GLU A 47 14.12 10.70 -6.72
C GLU A 47 13.18 10.01 -5.71
N VAL A 48 11.99 9.59 -6.17
CA VAL A 48 10.97 8.98 -5.29
C VAL A 48 11.18 7.47 -5.14
N MET A 49 11.81 7.11 -4.03
CA MET A 49 12.04 5.71 -3.65
C MET A 49 10.77 5.03 -3.09
N PRO A 50 10.61 3.70 -3.32
CA PRO A 50 9.53 2.93 -2.70
C PRO A 50 9.52 3.04 -1.18
N LYS A 51 8.33 3.01 -0.58
CA LYS A 51 8.14 2.97 0.87
C LYS A 51 8.05 1.51 1.31
N ASN A 52 9.18 0.90 1.59
CA ASN A 52 9.26 -0.47 2.08
C ASN A 52 8.60 -0.58 3.47
N ILE A 53 7.98 -1.72 3.74
CA ILE A 53 7.24 -1.99 4.98
C ILE A 53 7.92 -3.14 5.71
N LEU A 54 8.18 -2.94 7.00
CA LEU A 54 8.53 -4.02 7.92
C LEU A 54 7.28 -4.36 8.75
N MET A 55 6.76 -5.58 8.60
CA MET A 55 5.67 -6.08 9.44
C MET A 55 6.25 -6.82 10.64
N MET A 56 5.70 -6.59 11.83
CA MET A 56 6.07 -7.30 13.05
C MET A 56 4.81 -7.79 13.76
N GLY A 57 4.74 -9.08 14.04
CA GLY A 57 3.61 -9.72 14.71
C GLY A 57 3.88 -11.21 15.01
N PRO A 58 3.09 -11.84 15.90
CA PRO A 58 3.21 -13.26 16.20
C PRO A 58 2.77 -14.12 15.01
N THR A 59 2.99 -15.43 15.10
CA THR A 59 2.64 -16.36 14.01
C THR A 59 1.13 -16.47 13.82
N GLY A 60 0.68 -16.58 12.55
CA GLY A 60 -0.72 -16.86 12.21
C GLY A 60 -1.71 -15.69 12.32
N VAL A 61 -1.23 -14.43 12.37
CA VAL A 61 -2.10 -13.24 12.57
C VAL A 61 -2.43 -12.43 11.31
N GLY A 62 -1.75 -12.71 10.19
CA GLY A 62 -1.94 -12.00 8.92
C GLY A 62 -2.79 -12.81 7.97
#